data_AF-A0A6B2SNB2-F1
#
_entry.id   AF-A0A6B2SNB2-F1
#
_cell.length_a   1.000
_cell.length_b   1.000
_cell.length_c   1.000
_cell.angle_alpha   90.00
_cell.angle_beta   90.00
_cell.angle_gamma   90.00
#
_symmetry.space_group_name_H-M   'P 1'
#
loop_
_entity.id
_entity.type
_entity.pdbx_description
1 polymer ?
#
loop_
_entity_poly.entity_id
_entity_poly.type
_entity_poly.pdbx_seq_one_letter_code
_entity_poly.pdbx_strand_id
1 'polypeptide(L)' 'MTGPHEEVRELLGAWALDALMPGDETAVVRHVGECEHCAAEATRLRATVRHLDGPAPPGPASDPDPGPRGLSLAL' A
#
# COMPACT_ATOMS: atom_id res chain seq x y z
N MET A 1 8.34 14.34 27.80
CA MET A 1 7.03 13.93 27.25
C MET A 1 6.85 14.66 25.95
N THR A 2 7.05 13.95 24.84
CA THR A 2 6.70 14.42 23.51
C THR A 2 5.16 14.50 23.43
N GLY A 3 4.63 15.53 22.79
CA GLY A 3 3.17 15.66 22.64
C GLY A 3 2.63 14.66 21.60
N PRO A 4 1.29 14.47 21.52
CA PRO A 4 0.68 13.53 20.58
C PRO A 4 1.12 13.70 19.13
N HIS A 5 1.43 14.95 18.73
CA HIS A 5 1.93 15.27 17.40
C HIS A 5 3.32 14.68 17.10
N GLU A 6 4.23 14.73 18.06
CA GLU A 6 5.61 14.28 17.91
C GLU A 6 5.67 12.74 17.92
N GLU A 7 4.92 12.12 18.83
CA GLU A 7 4.75 10.66 18.89
C GLU A 7 4.20 10.10 17.56
N VAL A 8 3.15 10.72 17.01
CA VAL A 8 2.60 10.31 15.71
C VAL A 8 3.63 10.49 14.59
N ARG A 9 4.41 11.57 14.60
CA ARG A 9 5.45 11.81 13.58
C ARG A 9 6.51 10.70 13.56
N GLU A 10 6.88 10.18 14.72
CA GLU A 10 7.82 9.06 14.83
C GLU A 10 7.24 7.75 14.26
N LEU A 11 5.92 7.56 14.38
CA LEU A 11 5.21 6.37 13.91
C LEU A 11 4.86 6.38 12.41
N LEU A 12 4.83 7.55 11.76
CA LEU A 12 4.37 7.69 10.37
C LEU A 12 5.17 6.85 9.37
N GLY A 13 6.47 6.66 9.59
CA GLY A 13 7.31 5.82 8.74
C GLY A 13 6.89 4.35 8.76
N ALA A 14 6.72 3.80 9.97
CA ALA A 14 6.24 2.43 10.16
C ALA A 14 4.80 2.25 9.65
N TRP A 15 3.94 3.25 9.87
CA TRP A 15 2.57 3.24 9.35
C TRP A 15 2.53 3.27 7.81
N ALA A 16 3.40 4.04 7.16
CA ALA A 16 3.46 4.09 5.71
C ALA A 16 3.91 2.76 5.08
N LEU A 17 4.62 1.93 5.84
CA LEU A 17 5.08 0.59 5.47
C LEU A 17 4.11 -0.53 5.92
N ASP A 18 2.94 -0.18 6.47
CA ASP A 18 1.99 -1.12 7.09
C ASP A 18 2.64 -2.02 8.16
N ALA A 19 3.57 -1.45 8.94
CA ALA A 19 4.42 -2.15 9.91
C ALA A 19 4.16 -1.75 11.37
N LEU A 20 3.00 -1.13 11.67
CA LEU A 20 2.64 -0.75 13.04
C LEU A 20 1.99 -1.89 13.82
N MET A 21 2.12 -1.83 15.15
CA MET A 21 1.29 -2.61 16.06
C MET A 21 -0.14 -2.04 16.07
N PRO A 22 -1.19 -2.87 16.29
CA PRO A 22 -2.59 -2.42 16.18
C PRO A 22 -2.97 -1.25 17.12
N GLY A 23 -2.35 -1.17 18.30
CA GLY A 23 -2.58 -0.06 19.24
C GLY A 23 -2.07 1.28 18.72
N ASP A 24 -0.90 1.27 18.09
CA ASP A 24 -0.24 2.45 17.53
C ASP A 24 -0.95 2.93 16.26
N GLU A 25 -1.44 1.99 15.44
CA GLU A 25 -2.19 2.31 14.23
C GLU A 25 -3.44 3.14 14.53
N THR A 26 -4.18 2.78 15.59
CA THR A 26 -5.37 3.53 16.01
C THR A 26 -5.04 4.97 16.38
N ALA A 27 -3.91 5.19 17.08
CA ALA A 27 -3.46 6.52 17.47
C ALA A 27 -3.08 7.38 16.25
N VAL A 28 -2.35 6.79 15.29
CA VAL A 28 -1.96 7.46 14.04
C VAL A 28 -3.18 7.81 13.19
N VAL A 29 -4.11 6.86 12.98
CA VAL A 29 -5.30 7.08 12.15
C VAL A 29 -6.16 8.22 12.70
N ARG A 30 -6.41 8.23 14.01
CA ARG A 30 -7.17 9.31 14.66
C ARG A 30 -6.50 10.67 14.45
N HIS A 31 -5.21 10.78 14.75
CA HIS A 31 -4.50 12.07 14.68
C HIS A 31 -4.35 12.58 13.24
N VAL A 32 -4.07 11.71 12.28
CA VAL A 32 -4.01 12.08 10.85
C VAL A 32 -5.37 12.58 10.35
N GLY A 33 -6.48 12.07 10.88
CA GLY A 33 -7.82 12.58 10.57
C GLY A 33 -8.10 14.00 11.07
N GLU A 34 -7.35 14.46 12.08
CA GLU A 34 -7.57 15.75 12.75
C GLU A 34 -6.48 16.79 12.46
N CYS A 35 -5.32 16.36 11.94
CA CYS A 35 -4.14 17.21 11.75
C CYS A 35 -3.67 17.24 10.29
N GLU A 36 -3.93 18.35 9.59
CA GLU A 36 -3.56 18.55 8.18
C GLU A 36 -2.06 18.36 7.92
N HIS A 37 -1.19 18.83 8.82
CA HIS A 37 0.26 18.69 8.67
C HIS A 37 0.70 17.21 8.69
N CYS A 38 0.18 16.42 9.64
CA CYS A 38 0.46 15.00 9.72
C CYS A 38 -0.15 14.23 8.55
N ALA A 39 -1.34 14.62 8.08
CA ALA A 39 -1.95 14.02 6.89
C ALA A 39 -1.12 14.25 5.62
N ALA A 40 -0.59 15.46 5.45
CA ALA A 40 0.29 15.79 4.33
C ALA A 40 1.59 14.97 4.37
N GLU A 41 2.18 14.80 5.57
CA GLU A 41 3.38 13.99 5.75
C GLU A 41 3.11 12.51 5.46
N ALA A 42 2.02 11.97 6.02
CA ALA A 42 1.59 10.59 5.81
C ALA A 42 1.35 10.29 4.31
N THR A 43 0.77 11.25 3.59
CA THR A 43 0.57 11.17 2.13
C THR A 43 1.90 11.11 1.37
N ARG A 44 2.86 12.00 1.71
CA ARG A 44 4.19 12.00 1.10
C ARG A 44 4.94 10.69 1.35
N LEU A 45 4.91 10.19 2.59
CA LEU A 45 5.57 8.92 2.94
C LEU A 45 4.98 7.73 2.20
N ARG A 46 3.65 7.62 2.11
CA ARG A 46 3.00 6.56 1.33
C ARG A 46 3.31 6.65 -0.17
N ALA A 47 3.44 7.85 -0.71
CA ALA A 47 3.88 8.03 -2.09
C ALA A 47 5.32 7.55 -2.29
N THR A 48 6.23 7.83 -1.34
CA THR A 48 7.60 7.33 -1.35
C THR A 48 7.65 5.80 -1.25
N VAL A 49 6.91 5.19 -0.33
CA VAL A 49 6.86 3.71 -0.19
C VAL A 49 6.41 3.06 -1.49
N ARG A 50 5.33 3.57 -2.11
CA ARG A 50 4.87 3.08 -3.43
C ARG A 50 5.91 3.21 -4.54
N HIS A 51 6.72 4.27 -4.51
CA HIS A 51 7.81 4.43 -5.46
C HIS A 51 8.91 3.39 -5.25
N LEU A 52 9.20 3.05 -4.00
CA LEU A 52 10.21 2.05 -3.62
C LEU A 52 9.76 0.61 -3.85
N ASP A 53 8.48 0.30 -3.62
CA ASP A 53 7.91 -1.04 -3.86
C ASP A 53 7.95 -1.45 -5.34
N GLY A 54 8.09 -0.47 -6.24
CA GLY A 54 8.17 -0.69 -7.67
C GLY A 54 6.83 -1.09 -8.30
N PRO A 55 6.84 -1.43 -9.61
CA PRO A 55 5.62 -1.88 -10.27
C PRO A 55 5.18 -3.23 -9.71
N ALA A 56 3.86 -3.39 -9.53
CA ALA A 56 3.29 -4.69 -9.21
C ALA A 56 3.77 -5.73 -10.25
N PRO A 57 4.17 -6.94 -9.83
CA PRO A 57 4.54 -7.98 -10.77
C PRO A 57 3.38 -8.21 -11.73
N PRO A 58 3.66 -8.51 -13.02
CA PRO A 58 2.60 -8.84 -13.96
C PRO A 58 1.78 -9.98 -13.35
N GLY A 59 0.46 -9.79 -13.26
CA GLY A 59 -0.45 -10.84 -12.84
C GLY A 59 -0.26 -12.08 -13.72
N PRO A 60 -0.72 -13.27 -13.28
CA PRO A 60 -0.61 -14.48 -14.10
C PRO A 60 -1.16 -14.14 -15.49
N ALA A 61 -0.32 -14.34 -16.51
CA ALA A 61 -0.75 -14.18 -17.89
C ALA A 61 -2.00 -15.04 -18.04
N SER A 62 -3.14 -14.43 -18.32
CA SER A 62 -4.29 -15.20 -18.76
C SER A 62 -3.83 -15.86 -20.04
N ASP A 63 -3.69 -17.20 -20.01
CA ASP A 63 -3.35 -17.95 -21.21
C ASP A 63 -4.29 -17.47 -22.32
N PRO A 64 -3.76 -17.05 -23.49
CA PRO A 64 -4.62 -16.69 -24.60
C PRO A 64 -5.51 -17.89 -24.89
N ASP A 65 -6.83 -17.64 -24.91
CA ASP A 65 -7.87 -18.60 -25.26
C ASP A 65 -7.35 -19.54 -26.34
N PRO A 66 -7.24 -20.87 -26.09
CA PRO A 66 -6.89 -21.81 -27.14
C PRO A 66 -8.09 -21.85 -28.08
N GLY A 67 -8.11 -20.94 -29.05
CA GLY A 67 -9.15 -20.84 -30.06
C GLY A 67 -9.38 -22.21 -30.70
N PRO A 68 -10.60 -22.46 -31.23
CA PRO A 68 -11.07 -23.81 -31.53
C PRO A 68 -10.19 -24.43 -32.64
N ARG A 69 -9.16 -25.17 -32.23
CA ARG A 69 -8.37 -26.00 -33.13
C ARG A 69 -9.28 -27.11 -33.58
N GLY A 70 -9.86 -26.90 -34.77
CA GLY A 70 -10.74 -27.81 -35.45
C GLY A 70 -10.19 -29.23 -35.45
N LEU A 71 -11.06 -30.14 -35.04
CA LEU A 71 -10.89 -31.57 -35.19
C LEU A 71 -10.85 -31.90 -36.69
N SER A 72 -9.65 -31.96 -37.29
CA SER A 72 -9.48 -32.65 -38.56
C SER A 72 -9.29 -34.14 -38.29
N LEU A 73 -10.42 -34.86 -38.16
CA LEU A 73 -10.48 -36.27 -38.53
C LEU A 73 -10.62 -36.33 -40.05
N ALA A 74 -9.60 -36.85 -40.73
CA ALA A 74 -9.74 -37.35 -42.10
C ALA A 74 -9.17 -38.77 -42.14
N LEU A 75 -10.05 -39.67 -42.59
CA LEU A 75 -9.89 -41.11 -42.81
C LEU A 75 -8.76 -41.45 -43.79
#